data_AF-A0A1G8A988-F1
#
_entry.id   AF-A0A1G8A988-F1
#
_cell.length_a   1.000
_cell.length_b   1.000
_cell.length_c   1.000
_cell.angle_alpha   90.00
_cell.angle_beta   90.00
_cell.angle_gamma   90.00
#
_symmetry.space_group_name_H-M   'P 1'
#
loop_
_entity.id
_entity.type
_entity.pdbx_description
1 polymer ?
#
loop_
_entity_poly.entity_id
_entity_poly.type
_entity_poly.pdbx_seq_one_letter_code
_entity_poly.pdbx_strand_id
1 'polypeptide(L)'
;MMRFFMAKRKRKTLPKDFAQRLEQASLDELIALFEASELEATGGYSKSTALGFYNCPDALARWLVEQGADIDARDTYQRTPLHHRSSSWIGGVDLLLDLGADIEAQDYQGDTPLHAAAKSHKPDALAALVRRGANVHATSRQGHDVLHVALASTRNADIEATAKIAQTLLDAGVQVKDGMLAEVQRIGREFEFHRGAFNPDYLQATDAALTRLYRLFGVSPAAARKVHDGKAAIVVPAGPWHVQHQQLWELLVPSSGAAATVQGEVIRISGRISREIHHNGSANWDGDFKSMLSALVSYLGSAAPLPATELAEARVLAVALRSGDDDAERTDRLSALAVQWVTANPQPVSLPAPAYRR
;
A
#
# COMPACT_ATOMS: atom_id res chain seq x y z
N MET A 1 48.20 35.76 -29.37
CA MET A 1 47.08 35.80 -28.40
C MET A 1 46.48 34.39 -28.34
N MET A 2 47.01 33.51 -27.49
CA MET A 2 46.46 32.16 -27.31
C MET A 2 45.10 32.29 -26.62
N ARG A 3 44.02 32.03 -27.36
CA ARG A 3 42.68 31.88 -26.77
C ARG A 3 42.70 30.59 -25.95
N PHE A 4 42.77 30.72 -24.63
CA PHE A 4 42.39 29.65 -23.74
C PHE A 4 40.92 29.33 -23.99
N PHE A 5 40.64 28.22 -24.67
CA PHE A 5 39.31 27.60 -24.65
C PHE A 5 39.11 27.10 -23.21
N MET A 6 38.47 27.89 -22.36
CA MET A 6 37.92 27.36 -21.12
C MET A 6 36.87 26.31 -21.51
N ALA A 7 37.13 25.05 -21.16
CA ALA A 7 36.14 23.99 -21.30
C ALA A 7 34.85 24.44 -20.61
N LYS A 8 33.74 24.42 -21.35
CA LYS A 8 32.44 24.85 -20.83
C LYS A 8 32.09 23.96 -19.63
N ARG A 9 31.81 24.58 -18.48
CA ARG A 9 31.47 23.86 -17.25
C ARG A 9 30.26 22.95 -17.52
N LYS A 10 30.41 21.65 -17.25
CA LYS A 10 29.32 20.68 -17.39
C LYS A 10 28.21 20.95 -16.37
N ARG A 11 26.98 20.55 -16.71
CA ARG A 11 25.80 20.71 -15.85
C ARG A 11 25.80 19.65 -14.75
N LYS A 12 25.40 20.05 -13.54
CA LYS A 12 25.19 19.14 -12.38
C LYS A 12 23.82 18.49 -12.34
N THR A 13 22.97 18.79 -13.30
CA THR A 13 21.59 18.29 -13.37
C THR A 13 21.34 17.63 -14.71
N LEU A 14 20.61 16.53 -14.67
CA LEU A 14 20.10 15.87 -15.86
C LEU A 14 18.96 16.70 -16.48
N PRO A 15 18.70 16.55 -17.80
CA PRO A 15 17.53 17.15 -18.44
C PRO A 15 16.23 16.78 -17.71
N LYS A 16 15.24 17.69 -17.73
CA LYS A 16 13.94 17.44 -17.06
C LYS A 16 13.19 16.24 -17.67
N ASP A 17 13.40 16.01 -18.96
CA ASP A 17 12.84 14.93 -19.76
C ASP A 17 13.74 13.68 -19.78
N PHE A 18 14.76 13.59 -18.92
CA PHE A 18 15.73 12.48 -18.96
C PHE A 18 15.07 11.10 -18.84
N ALA A 19 14.08 10.94 -17.95
CA ALA A 19 13.35 9.67 -17.80
C ALA A 19 12.66 9.22 -19.10
N GLN A 20 12.06 10.16 -19.84
CA GLN A 20 11.43 9.87 -21.13
C GLN A 20 12.49 9.52 -22.18
N ARG A 21 13.64 10.20 -22.16
CA ARG A 21 14.75 9.90 -23.08
C ARG A 21 15.29 8.48 -22.90
N LEU A 22 15.35 7.96 -21.69
CA LEU A 22 15.80 6.58 -21.44
C LEU A 22 14.94 5.53 -22.18
N GLU A 23 13.69 5.85 -22.52
CA GLU A 23 12.76 4.96 -23.22
C GLU A 23 12.80 5.12 -24.75
N GLN A 24 13.22 6.29 -25.24
CA GLN A 24 13.03 6.71 -26.64
C GLN A 24 14.32 6.95 -27.39
N ALA A 25 15.38 7.36 -26.69
CA ALA A 25 16.64 7.71 -27.29
C ALA A 25 17.53 6.48 -27.50
N SER A 26 18.32 6.52 -28.57
CA SER A 26 19.40 5.57 -28.79
C SER A 26 20.49 5.72 -27.72
N LEU A 27 21.33 4.69 -27.58
CA LEU A 27 22.48 4.72 -26.67
C LEU A 27 23.41 5.91 -26.97
N ASP A 28 23.68 6.18 -28.25
CA ASP A 28 24.56 7.29 -28.66
C ASP A 28 23.99 8.65 -28.26
N GLU A 29 22.68 8.86 -28.42
CA GLU A 29 22.00 10.07 -27.98
C GLU A 29 22.05 10.23 -26.46
N LEU A 30 21.92 9.13 -25.70
CA LEU A 30 22.03 9.14 -24.25
C LEU A 30 23.45 9.46 -23.79
N ILE A 31 24.47 8.88 -24.44
CA ILE A 31 25.88 9.14 -24.19
C ILE A 31 26.21 10.61 -24.48
N ALA A 32 25.72 11.16 -25.60
CA ALA A 32 25.96 12.55 -25.99
C ALA A 32 25.46 13.57 -24.95
N LEU A 33 24.46 13.22 -24.13
CA LEU A 33 24.02 14.09 -23.02
C LEU A 33 25.14 14.39 -22.03
N PHE A 34 26.05 13.44 -21.82
CA PHE A 34 27.18 13.55 -20.88
C PHE A 34 28.37 14.34 -21.45
N GLU A 35 28.29 14.83 -22.69
CA GLU A 35 29.17 15.90 -23.16
C GLU A 35 28.88 17.22 -22.43
N ALA A 36 27.59 17.47 -22.15
CA ALA A 36 27.12 18.71 -21.53
C ALA A 36 26.71 18.57 -20.06
N SER A 37 26.61 17.35 -19.55
CA SER A 37 26.29 17.03 -18.15
C SER A 37 27.41 16.22 -17.50
N GLU A 38 27.65 16.46 -16.21
CA GLU A 38 28.56 15.64 -15.40
C GLU A 38 28.03 14.18 -15.32
N LEU A 39 28.91 13.20 -15.12
CA LEU A 39 28.48 11.80 -14.92
C LEU A 39 27.57 11.67 -13.68
N GLU A 40 27.92 12.43 -12.63
CA GLU A 40 27.16 12.55 -11.38
C GLU A 40 26.03 13.58 -11.44
N ALA A 41 25.63 14.01 -12.64
CA ALA A 41 24.49 14.90 -12.77
C ALA A 41 23.24 14.20 -12.24
N THR A 42 22.46 14.93 -11.43
CA THR A 42 21.28 14.36 -10.75
C THR A 42 19.98 14.83 -11.39
N GLY A 43 18.95 14.00 -11.30
CA GLY A 43 17.65 14.25 -11.90
C GLY A 43 16.50 13.57 -11.17
N GLY A 44 15.29 13.80 -11.68
CA GLY A 44 14.08 13.21 -11.10
C GLY A 44 13.72 13.75 -9.72
N TYR A 45 12.77 13.06 -9.09
CA TYR A 45 12.21 13.42 -7.79
C TYR A 45 13.24 13.25 -6.65
N SER A 46 13.91 12.09 -6.61
CA SER A 46 14.89 11.71 -5.59
C SER A 46 16.30 12.27 -5.81
N LYS A 47 16.53 13.04 -6.88
CA LYS A 47 17.88 13.53 -7.26
C LYS A 47 18.90 12.40 -7.44
N SER A 48 18.47 11.30 -8.06
CA SER A 48 19.36 10.20 -8.41
C SER A 48 20.26 10.58 -9.61
N THR A 49 21.45 9.98 -9.69
CA THR A 49 22.27 9.97 -10.91
C THR A 49 21.58 9.15 -12.00
N ALA A 50 22.11 9.16 -13.23
CA ALA A 50 21.52 8.39 -14.33
C ALA A 50 21.42 6.88 -14.02
N LEU A 51 22.38 6.31 -13.29
CA LEU A 51 22.36 4.91 -12.85
C LEU A 51 21.17 4.61 -11.92
N GLY A 52 20.73 5.58 -11.12
CA GLY A 52 19.60 5.42 -10.20
C GLY A 52 18.22 5.47 -10.87
N PHE A 53 18.13 5.72 -12.17
CA PHE A 53 16.86 5.58 -12.89
C PHE A 53 16.59 4.09 -13.13
N TYR A 54 15.46 3.60 -12.65
CA TYR A 54 15.10 2.17 -12.70
C TYR A 54 15.07 1.59 -14.13
N ASN A 55 14.84 2.44 -15.14
CA ASN A 55 14.80 2.12 -16.56
C ASN A 55 16.08 2.53 -17.31
N CYS A 56 17.16 2.88 -16.62
CA CYS A 56 18.46 3.10 -17.26
C CYS A 56 18.82 1.87 -18.11
N PRO A 57 19.17 2.01 -19.40
CA PRO A 57 19.57 0.86 -20.20
C PRO A 57 20.87 0.26 -19.70
N ASP A 58 20.99 -1.06 -19.73
CA ASP A 58 22.19 -1.78 -19.30
C ASP A 58 23.46 -1.33 -20.04
N ALA A 59 23.34 -1.05 -21.34
CA ALA A 59 24.45 -0.53 -22.13
C ALA A 59 24.90 0.87 -21.68
N LEU A 60 23.95 1.73 -21.29
CA LEU A 60 24.28 3.05 -20.74
C LEU A 60 24.90 2.93 -19.35
N ALA A 61 24.35 2.08 -18.49
CA ALA A 61 24.88 1.85 -17.15
C ALA A 61 26.33 1.35 -17.19
N ARG A 62 26.62 0.38 -18.07
CA ARG A 62 27.99 -0.09 -18.31
C ARG A 62 28.91 1.04 -18.77
N TRP A 63 28.50 1.80 -19.79
CA TRP A 63 29.30 2.91 -20.29
C TRP A 63 29.59 3.94 -19.20
N LEU A 64 28.58 4.34 -18.41
CA LEU A 64 28.75 5.31 -17.32
C LEU A 64 29.78 4.87 -16.30
N VAL A 65 29.71 3.61 -15.86
CA VAL A 65 30.66 3.05 -14.87
C VAL A 65 32.06 2.94 -15.47
N GLU A 66 32.20 2.55 -16.74
CA GLU A 66 33.48 2.56 -17.46
C GLU A 66 34.07 3.97 -17.59
N GLN A 67 33.24 5.01 -17.65
CA GLN A 67 33.68 6.42 -17.60
C GLN A 67 33.97 6.91 -16.17
N GLY A 68 33.78 6.09 -15.15
CA GLY A 68 34.05 6.42 -13.75
C GLY A 68 32.87 7.02 -12.99
N ALA A 69 31.63 6.80 -13.45
CA ALA A 69 30.45 7.10 -12.62
C ALA A 69 30.43 6.22 -11.37
N ASP A 70 30.01 6.79 -10.25
CA ASP A 70 29.89 6.06 -8.99
C ASP A 70 28.70 5.06 -9.04
N ILE A 71 29.01 3.76 -9.04
CA ILE A 71 28.02 2.68 -9.09
C ILE A 71 27.10 2.69 -7.85
N ASP A 72 27.57 3.22 -6.73
CA ASP A 72 26.84 3.30 -5.46
C ASP A 72 26.38 4.73 -5.13
N ALA A 73 26.32 5.60 -6.15
CA ALA A 73 25.87 6.98 -6.00
C ALA A 73 24.52 7.06 -5.29
N ARG A 74 24.46 7.82 -4.20
CA ARG A 74 23.29 7.87 -3.32
C ARG A 74 22.37 9.04 -3.64
N ASP A 75 21.08 8.75 -3.71
CA ASP A 75 20.05 9.76 -3.89
C ASP A 75 19.65 10.44 -2.55
N THR A 76 18.63 11.32 -2.57
CA THR A 76 18.16 12.01 -1.35
C THR A 76 17.54 11.10 -0.31
N TYR A 77 17.35 9.80 -0.60
CA TYR A 77 16.89 8.78 0.33
C TYR A 77 18.01 7.82 0.77
N GLN A 78 19.26 8.11 0.38
CA GLN A 78 20.43 7.24 0.52
C GLN A 78 20.32 5.94 -0.29
N ARG A 79 19.45 5.88 -1.29
CA ARG A 79 19.31 4.70 -2.15
C ARG A 79 20.35 4.73 -3.26
N THR A 80 20.99 3.58 -3.47
CA THR A 80 21.92 3.33 -4.57
C THR A 80 21.16 2.89 -5.84
N PRO A 81 21.79 2.90 -7.03
CA PRO A 81 21.24 2.32 -8.24
C PRO A 81 20.71 0.89 -8.07
N LEU A 82 21.40 0.08 -7.25
CA LEU A 82 20.98 -1.29 -6.97
C LEU A 82 19.64 -1.36 -6.22
N HIS A 83 19.31 -0.43 -5.33
CA HIS A 83 17.99 -0.35 -4.70
C HIS A 83 16.87 -0.08 -5.72
N HIS A 84 17.13 0.84 -6.66
CA HIS A 84 16.17 1.20 -7.71
C HIS A 84 15.93 0.05 -8.69
N ARG A 85 16.99 -0.68 -9.08
CA ARG A 85 16.86 -1.91 -9.88
C ARG A 85 16.10 -3.00 -9.14
N SER A 86 16.43 -3.21 -7.86
CA SER A 86 15.82 -4.25 -7.03
C SER A 86 14.32 -4.03 -6.81
N SER A 87 13.84 -2.79 -6.87
CA SER A 87 12.42 -2.45 -6.75
C SER A 87 11.68 -2.34 -8.10
N SER A 88 12.35 -2.60 -9.22
CA SER A 88 11.84 -2.45 -10.58
C SER A 88 11.40 -3.78 -11.21
N TRP A 89 10.55 -3.71 -12.24
CA TRP A 89 10.18 -4.85 -13.08
C TRP A 89 11.08 -5.04 -14.31
N ILE A 90 11.80 -3.99 -14.73
CA ILE A 90 12.44 -3.92 -16.06
C ILE A 90 13.98 -3.94 -15.94
N GLY A 91 14.53 -3.55 -14.79
CA GLY A 91 15.96 -3.42 -14.60
C GLY A 91 16.51 -4.51 -13.69
N GLY A 92 17.04 -5.58 -14.28
CA GLY A 92 17.70 -6.66 -13.55
C GLY A 92 18.85 -6.15 -12.67
N VAL A 93 19.17 -6.92 -11.62
CA VAL A 93 20.20 -6.58 -10.64
C VAL A 93 21.60 -7.06 -11.02
N ASP A 94 21.68 -8.09 -11.88
CA ASP A 94 22.92 -8.81 -12.16
C ASP A 94 24.00 -7.90 -12.76
N LEU A 95 23.65 -7.02 -13.70
CA LEU A 95 24.63 -6.12 -14.31
C LEU A 95 25.30 -5.21 -13.26
N LEU A 96 24.52 -4.59 -12.38
CA LEU A 96 25.10 -3.68 -11.39
C LEU A 96 26.00 -4.45 -10.41
N LEU A 97 25.62 -5.68 -10.04
CA LEU A 97 26.44 -6.56 -9.21
C LEU A 97 27.73 -7.00 -9.94
N ASP A 98 27.67 -7.26 -11.25
CA ASP A 98 28.85 -7.57 -12.08
C ASP A 98 29.78 -6.35 -12.20
N LEU A 99 29.23 -5.14 -12.16
CA LEU A 99 29.97 -3.88 -12.15
C LEU A 99 30.45 -3.47 -10.75
N GLY A 100 30.19 -4.29 -9.72
CA GLY A 100 30.72 -4.10 -8.37
C GLY A 100 29.86 -3.26 -7.43
N ALA A 101 28.56 -3.11 -7.70
CA ALA A 101 27.64 -2.46 -6.77
C ALA A 101 27.60 -3.16 -5.41
N ASP A 102 27.55 -2.39 -4.32
CA ASP A 102 27.44 -2.93 -2.97
C ASP A 102 26.06 -3.56 -2.73
N ILE A 103 26.05 -4.89 -2.63
CA ILE A 103 24.84 -5.70 -2.40
C ILE A 103 24.22 -5.47 -1.01
N GLU A 104 24.99 -4.95 -0.06
CA GLU A 104 24.58 -4.71 1.33
C GLU A 104 24.41 -3.21 1.66
N ALA A 105 24.47 -2.33 0.65
CA ALA A 105 24.28 -0.90 0.84
C ALA A 105 22.95 -0.61 1.58
N GLN A 106 22.95 0.35 2.50
CA GLN A 106 21.77 0.69 3.31
C GLN A 106 21.23 2.09 2.99
N ASP A 107 19.92 2.19 2.81
CA ASP A 107 19.22 3.47 2.68
C ASP A 107 18.94 4.14 4.05
N TYR A 108 18.20 5.27 4.08
CA TYR A 108 17.88 5.97 5.34
C TYR A 108 17.05 5.15 6.33
N GLN A 109 16.37 4.10 5.89
CA GLN A 109 15.63 3.19 6.77
C GLN A 109 16.48 1.98 7.18
N GLY A 110 17.72 1.89 6.72
CA GLY A 110 18.54 0.68 6.87
C GLY A 110 18.07 -0.46 5.98
N ASP A 111 17.18 -0.20 5.01
CA ASP A 111 16.75 -1.19 4.04
C ASP A 111 17.93 -1.43 3.08
N THR A 112 18.24 -2.71 2.81
CA THR A 112 19.21 -3.14 1.78
C THR A 112 18.51 -3.32 0.42
N PRO A 113 19.24 -3.53 -0.70
CA PRO A 113 18.61 -3.91 -1.97
C PRO A 113 17.69 -5.13 -1.86
N LEU A 114 18.03 -6.09 -1.00
CA LEU A 114 17.19 -7.26 -0.71
C LEU A 114 15.87 -6.85 -0.03
N HIS A 115 15.90 -5.91 0.91
CA HIS A 115 14.69 -5.31 1.48
C HIS A 115 13.87 -4.56 0.43
N ALA A 116 14.52 -3.81 -0.47
CA ALA A 116 13.83 -3.10 -1.55
C ALA A 116 13.08 -4.07 -2.49
N ALA A 117 13.70 -5.18 -2.87
CA ALA A 117 13.05 -6.23 -3.67
C ALA A 117 11.88 -6.88 -2.93
N ALA A 118 12.05 -7.19 -1.64
CA ALA A 118 11.01 -7.76 -0.79
C ALA A 118 9.80 -6.80 -0.65
N LYS A 119 10.06 -5.55 -0.26
CA LYS A 119 9.06 -4.51 -0.05
C LYS A 119 8.27 -4.18 -1.32
N SER A 120 8.94 -4.20 -2.47
CA SER A 120 8.35 -3.95 -3.79
C SER A 120 7.86 -5.23 -4.49
N HIS A 121 7.91 -6.37 -3.82
CA HIS A 121 7.36 -7.64 -4.30
C HIS A 121 7.94 -8.08 -5.65
N LYS A 122 9.28 -8.05 -5.75
CA LYS A 122 10.06 -8.41 -6.94
C LYS A 122 10.75 -9.76 -6.73
N PRO A 123 10.05 -10.89 -6.95
CA PRO A 123 10.59 -12.21 -6.64
C PRO A 123 11.86 -12.54 -7.44
N ASP A 124 11.94 -12.11 -8.71
CA ASP A 124 13.09 -12.40 -9.57
C ASP A 124 14.35 -11.63 -9.13
N ALA A 125 14.20 -10.33 -8.83
CA ALA A 125 15.28 -9.53 -8.28
C ALA A 125 15.73 -10.05 -6.91
N LEU A 126 14.77 -10.41 -6.04
CA LEU A 126 15.06 -11.01 -4.74
C LEU A 126 15.82 -12.33 -4.88
N ALA A 127 15.38 -13.23 -5.75
CA ALA A 127 16.03 -14.50 -6.00
C ALA A 127 17.45 -14.33 -6.59
N ALA A 128 17.65 -13.34 -7.47
CA ALA A 128 18.97 -13.00 -7.99
C ALA A 128 19.91 -12.49 -6.87
N LEU A 129 19.44 -11.56 -6.03
CA LEU A 129 20.22 -11.04 -4.89
C LEU A 129 20.61 -12.17 -3.92
N VAL A 130 19.67 -13.04 -3.54
CA VAL A 130 19.96 -14.21 -2.68
C VAL A 130 21.02 -15.12 -3.32
N ARG A 131 20.89 -15.42 -4.62
CA ARG A 131 21.88 -16.24 -5.36
C ARG A 131 23.27 -15.59 -5.40
N ARG A 132 23.33 -14.26 -5.42
CA ARG A 132 24.57 -13.47 -5.42
C ARG A 132 25.14 -13.25 -4.01
N GLY A 133 24.52 -13.85 -2.98
CA GLY A 133 25.04 -13.87 -1.62
C GLY A 133 24.55 -12.74 -0.73
N ALA A 134 23.44 -12.08 -1.08
CA ALA A 134 22.84 -11.08 -0.22
C ALA A 134 22.48 -11.66 1.15
N ASN A 135 22.71 -10.90 2.22
CA ASN A 135 22.43 -11.32 3.58
C ASN A 135 20.91 -11.39 3.85
N VAL A 136 20.35 -12.59 3.84
CA VAL A 136 18.93 -12.84 4.12
C VAL A 136 18.51 -12.55 5.57
N HIS A 137 19.48 -12.37 6.48
CA HIS A 137 19.25 -12.01 7.88
C HIS A 137 19.48 -10.53 8.18
N ALA A 138 19.66 -9.68 7.15
CA ALA A 138 19.75 -8.24 7.33
C ALA A 138 18.47 -7.69 7.98
N THR A 139 18.63 -6.62 8.77
CA THR A 139 17.53 -5.94 9.46
C THR A 139 17.57 -4.45 9.17
N SER A 140 16.39 -3.86 8.95
CA SER A 140 16.23 -2.41 8.86
C SER A 140 16.49 -1.73 10.22
N ARG A 141 16.51 -0.39 10.24
CA ARG A 141 16.65 0.40 11.48
C ARG A 141 15.52 0.18 12.48
N GLN A 142 14.36 -0.27 12.01
CA GLN A 142 13.21 -0.63 12.87
C GLN A 142 13.32 -2.06 13.42
N GLY A 143 14.41 -2.79 13.10
CA GLY A 143 14.60 -4.17 13.53
C GLY A 143 13.81 -5.19 12.72
N HIS A 144 13.18 -4.77 11.62
CA HIS A 144 12.44 -5.67 10.74
C HIS A 144 13.39 -6.39 9.79
N ASP A 145 13.27 -7.71 9.69
CA ASP A 145 13.97 -8.50 8.68
C ASP A 145 13.26 -8.46 7.31
N VAL A 146 13.93 -8.98 6.29
CA VAL A 146 13.46 -8.99 4.89
C VAL A 146 12.09 -9.67 4.74
N LEU A 147 11.89 -10.82 5.40
CA LEU A 147 10.65 -11.59 5.27
C LEU A 147 9.47 -10.86 5.94
N HIS A 148 9.70 -10.27 7.11
CA HIS A 148 8.69 -9.46 7.78
C HIS A 148 8.30 -8.26 6.93
N VAL A 149 9.27 -7.55 6.32
CA VAL A 149 8.98 -6.41 5.44
C VAL A 149 8.13 -6.83 4.24
N ALA A 150 8.42 -7.97 3.59
CA ALA A 150 7.61 -8.48 2.48
C ALA A 150 6.15 -8.70 2.89
N LEU A 151 5.93 -9.38 4.02
CA LEU A 151 4.59 -9.69 4.52
C LEU A 151 3.83 -8.41 4.94
N ALA A 152 4.49 -7.52 5.68
CA ALA A 152 3.91 -6.28 6.18
C ALA A 152 3.47 -5.33 5.05
N SER A 153 4.17 -5.31 3.92
CA SER A 153 3.79 -4.49 2.76
C SER A 153 2.88 -5.20 1.74
N THR A 154 2.48 -6.46 2.00
CA THR A 154 1.65 -7.24 1.06
C THR A 154 0.23 -6.71 0.95
N ARG A 155 -0.19 -6.46 -0.29
CA ARG A 155 -1.58 -6.22 -0.70
C ARG A 155 -2.11 -7.41 -1.49
N ASN A 156 -3.43 -7.47 -1.70
CA ASN A 156 -4.09 -8.60 -2.36
C ASN A 156 -3.52 -8.93 -3.77
N ALA A 157 -3.12 -7.90 -4.53
CA ALA A 157 -2.52 -8.08 -5.85
C ALA A 157 -1.10 -8.68 -5.79
N ASP A 158 -0.42 -8.54 -4.65
CA ASP A 158 0.98 -8.95 -4.51
C ASP A 158 1.15 -10.33 -3.85
N ILE A 159 0.06 -10.96 -3.37
CA ILE A 159 0.07 -12.24 -2.63
C ILE A 159 0.84 -13.33 -3.38
N GLU A 160 0.70 -13.43 -4.71
CA GLU A 160 1.44 -14.42 -5.50
C GLU A 160 2.95 -14.18 -5.43
N ALA A 161 3.38 -12.93 -5.58
CA ALA A 161 4.78 -12.55 -5.48
C ALA A 161 5.30 -12.76 -4.05
N THR A 162 4.52 -12.39 -3.02
CA THR A 162 4.86 -12.63 -1.61
C THR A 162 5.06 -14.12 -1.33
N ALA A 163 4.20 -14.99 -1.85
CA ALA A 163 4.33 -16.44 -1.65
C ALA A 163 5.64 -16.99 -2.24
N LYS A 164 6.07 -16.47 -3.39
CA LYS A 164 7.37 -16.80 -4.01
C LYS A 164 8.53 -16.28 -3.16
N ILE A 165 8.47 -15.02 -2.74
CA ILE A 165 9.50 -14.39 -1.89
C ILE A 165 9.65 -15.12 -0.56
N ALA A 166 8.53 -15.42 0.11
CA ALA A 166 8.52 -16.14 1.38
C ALA A 166 9.16 -17.52 1.22
N GLN A 167 8.80 -18.27 0.17
CA GLN A 167 9.47 -19.54 -0.11
C GLN A 167 10.99 -19.36 -0.24
N THR A 168 11.44 -18.44 -1.11
CA THR A 168 12.87 -18.24 -1.37
C THR A 168 13.64 -17.91 -0.10
N LEU A 169 13.09 -17.05 0.77
CA LEU A 169 13.75 -16.66 2.02
C LEU A 169 13.76 -17.80 3.05
N LEU A 170 12.67 -18.57 3.16
CA LEU A 170 12.60 -19.74 4.05
C LEU A 170 13.57 -20.84 3.59
N ASP A 171 13.64 -21.10 2.27
CA ASP A 171 14.59 -22.05 1.69
C ASP A 171 16.05 -21.61 1.91
N ALA A 172 16.29 -20.29 1.97
CA ALA A 172 17.58 -19.70 2.33
C ALA A 172 17.86 -19.69 3.84
N GLY A 173 16.99 -20.26 4.67
CA GLY A 173 17.21 -20.44 6.11
C GLY A 173 16.66 -19.35 7.03
N VAL A 174 15.89 -18.39 6.50
CA VAL A 174 15.18 -17.41 7.35
C VAL A 174 14.16 -18.15 8.23
N GLN A 175 14.12 -17.79 9.51
CA GLN A 175 13.21 -18.41 10.47
C GLN A 175 11.90 -17.63 10.57
N VAL A 176 10.79 -18.36 10.70
CA VAL A 176 9.48 -17.76 10.96
C VAL A 176 9.44 -17.21 12.39
N LYS A 177 8.97 -15.97 12.54
CA LYS A 177 8.77 -15.28 13.82
C LYS A 177 7.29 -15.02 14.08
N ASP A 178 6.90 -14.88 15.34
CA ASP A 178 5.49 -14.68 15.74
C ASP A 178 4.80 -13.51 15.04
N GLY A 179 5.50 -12.38 14.88
CA GLY A 179 4.97 -11.22 14.16
C GLY A 179 4.61 -11.51 12.71
N MET A 180 5.29 -12.46 12.04
CA MET A 180 4.98 -12.86 10.67
C MET A 180 3.68 -13.65 10.56
N LEU A 181 3.33 -14.43 11.59
CA LEU A 181 2.08 -15.19 11.63
C LEU A 181 0.87 -14.24 11.62
N ALA A 182 0.97 -13.14 12.38
CA ALA A 182 -0.05 -12.09 12.42
C ALA A 182 -0.21 -11.40 11.05
N GLU A 183 0.89 -11.17 10.33
CA GLU A 183 0.85 -10.60 8.98
C GLU A 183 0.19 -11.53 7.97
N VAL A 184 0.50 -12.83 7.98
CA VAL A 184 -0.17 -13.80 7.08
C VAL A 184 -1.66 -13.89 7.37
N GLN A 185 -2.05 -13.86 8.65
CA GLN A 185 -3.45 -13.78 9.05
C GLN A 185 -4.12 -12.48 8.56
N ARG A 186 -3.42 -11.34 8.64
CA ARG A 186 -3.91 -10.05 8.12
C ARG A 186 -4.12 -10.12 6.61
N ILE A 187 -3.13 -10.60 5.85
CA ILE A 187 -3.23 -10.78 4.39
C ILE A 187 -4.46 -11.63 4.05
N GLY A 188 -4.68 -12.72 4.79
CA GLY A 188 -5.85 -13.58 4.64
C GLY A 188 -7.18 -12.86 4.83
N ARG A 189 -7.33 -12.13 5.94
CA ARG A 189 -8.55 -11.36 6.25
C ARG A 189 -8.82 -10.28 5.21
N GLU A 190 -7.79 -9.55 4.78
CA GLU A 190 -7.91 -8.52 3.75
C GLU A 190 -8.29 -9.12 2.39
N PHE A 191 -7.76 -10.28 2.03
CA PHE A 191 -8.15 -10.97 0.82
C PHE A 191 -9.62 -11.40 0.87
N GLU A 192 -10.05 -12.05 1.95
CA GLU A 192 -11.45 -12.46 2.12
C GLU A 192 -12.42 -11.28 2.12
N PHE A 193 -12.02 -10.15 2.70
CA PHE A 193 -12.83 -8.94 2.71
C PHE A 193 -13.14 -8.46 1.30
N HIS A 194 -12.12 -8.47 0.41
CA HIS A 194 -12.19 -8.00 -0.97
C HIS A 194 -12.49 -9.09 -2.01
N ARG A 195 -12.56 -10.37 -1.63
CA ARG A 195 -12.67 -11.53 -2.53
C ARG A 195 -13.80 -11.38 -3.55
N GLY A 196 -14.97 -10.93 -3.12
CA GLY A 196 -16.15 -10.80 -3.98
C GLY A 196 -16.02 -9.78 -5.12
N ALA A 197 -15.12 -8.79 -4.98
CA ALA A 197 -14.83 -7.79 -6.00
C ALA A 197 -13.45 -8.01 -6.66
N PHE A 198 -12.77 -9.11 -6.34
CA PHE A 198 -11.45 -9.41 -6.88
C PHE A 198 -11.57 -9.84 -8.35
N ASN A 199 -10.57 -9.50 -9.17
CA ASN A 199 -10.58 -9.84 -10.58
C ASN A 199 -10.61 -11.39 -10.76
N PRO A 200 -11.65 -11.95 -11.42
CA PRO A 200 -11.78 -13.40 -11.61
C PRO A 200 -10.58 -14.05 -12.30
N ASP A 201 -9.91 -13.35 -13.21
CA ASP A 201 -8.76 -13.86 -13.98
C ASP A 201 -7.57 -14.20 -13.07
N TYR A 202 -7.45 -13.51 -11.94
CA TYR A 202 -6.36 -13.70 -10.98
C TYR A 202 -6.79 -14.45 -9.72
N LEU A 203 -8.10 -14.61 -9.47
CA LEU A 203 -8.62 -15.14 -8.21
C LEU A 203 -8.06 -16.52 -7.86
N GLN A 204 -8.04 -17.44 -8.83
CA GLN A 204 -7.57 -18.80 -8.60
C GLN A 204 -6.08 -18.85 -8.23
N ALA A 205 -5.25 -18.09 -8.95
CA ALA A 205 -3.81 -18.03 -8.70
C ALA A 205 -3.52 -17.40 -7.33
N THR A 206 -4.22 -16.30 -7.00
CA THR A 206 -4.10 -15.64 -5.69
C THR A 206 -4.54 -16.55 -4.54
N ASP A 207 -5.63 -17.30 -4.70
CA ASP A 207 -6.13 -18.23 -3.69
C ASP A 207 -5.13 -19.37 -3.42
N ALA A 208 -4.56 -19.94 -4.49
CA ALA A 208 -3.52 -20.95 -4.38
C ALA A 208 -2.26 -20.41 -3.70
N ALA A 209 -1.85 -19.18 -4.02
CA ALA A 209 -0.72 -18.52 -3.39
C ALA A 209 -0.95 -18.21 -1.90
N LEU A 210 -2.14 -17.74 -1.53
CA LEU A 210 -2.52 -17.51 -0.14
C LEU A 210 -2.55 -18.83 0.65
N THR A 211 -3.08 -19.90 0.05
CA THR A 211 -3.04 -21.25 0.63
C THR A 211 -1.61 -21.72 0.87
N ARG A 212 -0.69 -21.41 -0.05
CA ARG A 212 0.73 -21.69 0.14
C ARG A 212 1.31 -20.89 1.31
N LEU A 213 0.99 -19.60 1.44
CA LEU A 213 1.41 -18.80 2.60
C LEU A 213 0.90 -19.41 3.91
N TYR A 214 -0.38 -19.77 4.00
CA TYR A 214 -0.90 -20.44 5.21
C TYR A 214 -0.11 -21.69 5.57
N ARG A 215 0.26 -22.51 4.58
CA ARG A 215 1.07 -23.72 4.78
C ARG A 215 2.50 -23.39 5.23
N LEU A 216 3.16 -22.44 4.57
CA LEU A 216 4.54 -22.05 4.89
C LEU A 216 4.68 -21.55 6.32
N PHE A 217 3.66 -20.86 6.83
CA PHE A 217 3.67 -20.28 8.17
C PHE A 217 2.89 -21.10 9.21
N GLY A 218 2.30 -22.24 8.82
CA GLY A 218 1.54 -23.10 9.72
C GLY A 218 0.32 -22.42 10.36
N VAL A 219 -0.29 -21.45 9.68
CA VAL A 219 -1.43 -20.69 10.19
C VAL A 219 -2.74 -21.16 9.56
N SER A 220 -3.84 -21.08 10.31
CA SER A 220 -5.17 -21.46 9.80
C SER A 220 -5.66 -20.46 8.76
N PRO A 221 -6.32 -20.91 7.67
CA PRO A 221 -6.91 -20.00 6.70
C PRO A 221 -7.91 -19.03 7.33
N ALA A 222 -7.92 -17.78 6.85
CA ALA A 222 -8.96 -16.82 7.21
C ALA A 222 -10.35 -17.38 6.83
N ALA A 223 -11.34 -17.13 7.68
CA ALA A 223 -12.69 -17.61 7.42
C ALA A 223 -13.28 -16.92 6.18
N ALA A 224 -13.90 -17.71 5.31
CA ALA A 224 -14.61 -17.19 4.16
C ALA A 224 -15.65 -16.15 4.60
N ARG A 225 -15.63 -14.99 3.94
CA ARG A 225 -16.53 -13.90 4.29
C ARG A 225 -17.99 -14.30 4.04
N LYS A 226 -18.82 -14.20 5.08
CA LYS A 226 -20.28 -14.36 4.99
C LYS A 226 -20.92 -12.99 4.82
N VAL A 227 -21.25 -12.63 3.58
CA VAL A 227 -22.01 -11.41 3.30
C VAL A 227 -23.50 -11.71 3.49
N HIS A 228 -24.20 -10.78 4.13
CA HIS A 228 -25.65 -10.87 4.31
C HIS A 228 -26.37 -10.91 2.96
N ASP A 229 -27.46 -11.68 2.85
CA ASP A 229 -28.22 -11.88 1.61
C ASP A 229 -29.06 -10.65 1.19
N GLY A 230 -29.12 -9.64 2.05
CA GLY A 230 -29.91 -8.41 1.88
C GLY A 230 -31.42 -8.62 1.99
N LYS A 231 -31.89 -9.78 2.47
CA LYS A 231 -33.30 -10.16 2.55
C LYS A 231 -33.71 -10.67 3.93
N ALA A 232 -32.89 -11.53 4.53
CA ALA A 232 -33.15 -12.08 5.86
C ALA A 232 -33.11 -10.97 6.93
N ALA A 233 -33.69 -11.24 8.10
CA ALA A 233 -33.54 -10.34 9.22
C ALA A 233 -32.07 -10.29 9.66
N ILE A 234 -31.54 -9.08 9.83
CA ILE A 234 -30.20 -8.83 10.34
C ILE A 234 -30.17 -9.23 11.81
N VAL A 235 -29.26 -10.14 12.16
CA VAL A 235 -29.07 -10.61 13.53
C VAL A 235 -27.64 -10.27 13.98
N VAL A 236 -27.54 -9.51 15.06
CA VAL A 236 -26.27 -9.22 15.74
C VAL A 236 -26.40 -9.58 17.23
N PRO A 237 -25.48 -10.38 17.79
CA PRO A 237 -25.49 -10.69 19.22
C PRO A 237 -25.50 -9.43 20.09
N ALA A 238 -26.16 -9.49 21.25
CA ALA A 238 -26.11 -8.42 22.24
C ALA A 238 -24.68 -8.30 22.81
N GLY A 239 -24.22 -7.07 23.02
CA GLY A 239 -22.89 -6.81 23.54
C GLY A 239 -22.52 -5.32 23.47
N PRO A 240 -21.24 -4.99 23.72
CA PRO A 240 -20.75 -3.62 23.56
C PRO A 240 -20.89 -3.14 22.11
N TRP A 241 -21.22 -1.85 21.92
CA TRP A 241 -21.51 -1.30 20.60
C TRP A 241 -20.37 -1.50 19.60
N HIS A 242 -19.10 -1.41 20.02
CA HIS A 242 -17.94 -1.54 19.12
C HIS A 242 -17.79 -2.97 18.58
N VAL A 243 -18.14 -3.98 19.40
CA VAL A 243 -18.16 -5.38 18.96
C VAL A 243 -19.29 -5.59 17.96
N GLN A 244 -20.49 -5.06 18.26
CA GLN A 244 -21.64 -5.16 17.37
C GLN A 244 -21.41 -4.40 16.05
N HIS A 245 -20.78 -3.23 16.11
CA HIS A 245 -20.43 -2.44 14.92
C HIS A 245 -19.49 -3.21 14.00
N GLN A 246 -18.44 -3.82 14.56
CA GLN A 246 -17.51 -4.66 13.78
C GLN A 246 -18.22 -5.87 13.16
N GLN A 247 -19.09 -6.55 13.91
CA GLN A 247 -19.88 -7.67 13.38
C GLN A 247 -20.81 -7.23 12.24
N LEU A 248 -21.50 -6.10 12.40
CA LEU A 248 -22.35 -5.53 11.36
C LEU A 248 -21.53 -5.04 10.16
N TRP A 249 -20.32 -4.54 10.37
CA TRP A 249 -19.41 -4.14 9.30
C TRP A 249 -19.04 -5.34 8.44
N GLU A 250 -18.59 -6.43 9.05
CA GLU A 250 -18.23 -7.66 8.36
C GLU A 250 -19.40 -8.25 7.57
N LEU A 251 -20.59 -8.20 8.17
CA LEU A 251 -21.83 -8.78 7.65
C LEU A 251 -22.47 -7.95 6.53
N LEU A 252 -22.48 -6.62 6.64
CA LEU A 252 -23.31 -5.72 5.80
C LEU A 252 -22.53 -4.80 4.87
N VAL A 253 -21.28 -4.47 5.16
CA VAL A 253 -20.55 -3.39 4.46
C VAL A 253 -19.72 -3.95 3.32
N PRO A 254 -20.00 -3.65 2.04
CA PRO A 254 -19.21 -4.18 0.94
C PRO A 254 -17.76 -3.69 0.99
N SER A 255 -16.88 -4.40 0.30
CA SER A 255 -15.46 -4.04 0.27
C SER A 255 -15.15 -2.74 -0.48
N SER A 256 -16.09 -2.29 -1.30
CA SER A 256 -16.03 -1.05 -2.06
C SER A 256 -17.45 -0.55 -2.35
N GLY A 257 -17.58 0.76 -2.57
CA GLY A 257 -18.85 1.40 -2.89
C GLY A 257 -19.82 1.56 -1.73
N ALA A 258 -21.08 1.83 -2.06
CA ALA A 258 -22.19 1.92 -1.12
C ALA A 258 -22.75 0.53 -0.78
N ALA A 259 -23.28 0.37 0.42
CA ALA A 259 -23.96 -0.85 0.80
C ALA A 259 -25.28 -1.01 0.04
N ALA A 260 -25.70 -2.26 -0.16
CA ALA A 260 -26.96 -2.58 -0.83
C ALA A 260 -28.20 -2.20 -0.01
N THR A 261 -28.04 -2.03 1.31
CA THR A 261 -29.12 -1.76 2.25
C THR A 261 -28.86 -0.51 3.06
N VAL A 262 -29.92 0.16 3.51
CA VAL A 262 -29.82 1.34 4.38
C VAL A 262 -29.05 1.00 5.66
N GLN A 263 -29.30 -0.18 6.24
CA GLN A 263 -28.59 -0.65 7.44
C GLN A 263 -27.10 -0.82 7.20
N GLY A 264 -26.72 -1.45 6.08
CA GLY A 264 -25.31 -1.57 5.71
C GLY A 264 -24.68 -0.20 5.50
N GLU A 265 -25.43 0.75 4.93
CA GLU A 265 -24.92 2.09 4.66
C GLU A 265 -24.76 2.93 5.93
N VAL A 266 -25.65 2.78 6.90
CA VAL A 266 -25.54 3.39 8.23
C VAL A 266 -24.24 2.95 8.93
N ILE A 267 -23.91 1.65 8.87
CA ILE A 267 -22.69 1.10 9.46
C ILE A 267 -21.45 1.50 8.65
N ARG A 268 -21.57 1.51 7.31
CA ARG A 268 -20.49 1.94 6.41
C ARG A 268 -20.11 3.40 6.66
N ILE A 269 -21.08 4.31 6.68
CA ILE A 269 -20.83 5.75 6.87
C ILE A 269 -20.20 6.01 8.24
N SER A 270 -20.82 5.50 9.32
CA SER A 270 -20.31 5.71 10.69
C SER A 270 -18.88 5.17 10.84
N GLY A 271 -18.61 3.96 10.35
CA GLY A 271 -17.28 3.37 10.42
C GLY A 271 -16.24 4.10 9.56
N ARG A 272 -16.60 4.62 8.39
CA ARG A 272 -15.68 5.39 7.54
C ARG A 272 -15.28 6.71 8.15
N ILE A 273 -16.24 7.44 8.73
CA ILE A 273 -15.97 8.72 9.39
C ILE A 273 -15.07 8.48 10.62
N SER A 274 -15.39 7.46 11.42
CA SER A 274 -14.59 7.05 12.57
C SER A 274 -13.15 6.70 12.17
N ARG A 275 -12.95 5.85 11.14
CA ARG A 275 -11.61 5.48 10.65
C ARG A 275 -10.79 6.67 10.18
N GLU A 276 -11.40 7.61 9.46
CA GLU A 276 -10.70 8.80 8.97
C GLU A 276 -10.13 9.62 10.14
N ILE A 277 -10.91 9.79 11.20
CA ILE A 277 -10.48 10.56 12.39
C ILE A 277 -9.44 9.78 13.20
N HIS A 278 -9.68 8.50 13.48
CA HIS A 278 -8.76 7.70 14.29
C HIS A 278 -7.42 7.40 13.60
N HIS A 279 -7.35 7.38 12.27
CA HIS A 279 -6.13 7.00 11.55
C HIS A 279 -5.39 8.21 10.95
N ASN A 280 -6.12 9.23 10.49
CA ASN A 280 -5.51 10.41 9.86
C ASN A 280 -5.52 11.63 10.79
N GLY A 281 -6.10 11.52 11.99
CA GLY A 281 -6.22 12.61 12.97
C GLY A 281 -7.26 13.67 12.61
N SER A 282 -7.72 13.71 11.36
CA SER A 282 -8.77 14.61 10.87
C SER A 282 -9.32 14.11 9.54
N ALA A 283 -10.55 14.46 9.20
CA ALA A 283 -11.11 14.21 7.88
C ALA A 283 -10.92 15.42 6.95
N ASN A 284 -10.70 15.17 5.66
CA ASN A 284 -10.60 16.25 4.66
C ASN A 284 -11.95 16.98 4.41
N TRP A 285 -13.05 16.54 5.05
CA TRP A 285 -14.39 17.13 5.01
C TRP A 285 -14.82 17.67 3.63
N ASP A 286 -14.54 16.90 2.59
CA ASP A 286 -14.95 17.22 1.24
C ASP A 286 -16.49 17.09 1.09
N GLY A 287 -16.99 17.42 -0.11
CA GLY A 287 -18.41 17.35 -0.40
C GLY A 287 -19.03 15.96 -0.14
N ASP A 288 -18.27 14.89 -0.34
CA ASP A 288 -18.71 13.52 -0.12
C ASP A 288 -18.84 13.20 1.37
N PHE A 289 -17.83 13.53 2.20
CA PHE A 289 -17.92 13.32 3.65
C PHE A 289 -19.07 14.11 4.29
N LYS A 290 -19.28 15.36 3.85
CA LYS A 290 -20.41 16.18 4.31
C LYS A 290 -21.77 15.61 3.90
N SER A 291 -21.84 15.03 2.71
CA SER A 291 -23.05 14.36 2.20
C SER A 291 -23.32 13.07 2.97
N MET A 292 -22.29 12.27 3.24
CA MET A 292 -22.40 11.05 4.05
C MET A 292 -22.89 11.35 5.47
N LEU A 293 -22.34 12.36 6.17
CA LEU A 293 -22.83 12.77 7.49
C LEU A 293 -24.32 13.17 7.46
N SER A 294 -24.72 13.92 6.44
CA SER A 294 -26.12 14.33 6.28
C SER A 294 -27.03 13.13 6.05
N ALA A 295 -26.60 12.17 5.23
CA ALA A 295 -27.32 10.94 4.96
C ALA A 295 -27.43 10.07 6.22
N LEU A 296 -26.35 9.91 6.98
CA LEU A 296 -26.36 9.16 8.24
C LEU A 296 -27.44 9.68 9.19
N VAL A 297 -27.45 10.98 9.47
CA VAL A 297 -28.47 11.60 10.34
C VAL A 297 -29.89 11.41 9.78
N SER A 298 -30.07 11.49 8.46
CA SER A 298 -31.35 11.21 7.83
C SER A 298 -31.81 9.76 8.03
N TYR A 299 -30.90 8.79 7.90
CA TYR A 299 -31.22 7.37 8.09
C TYR A 299 -31.58 7.07 9.54
N LEU A 300 -30.86 7.62 10.51
CA LEU A 300 -31.15 7.46 11.95
C LEU A 300 -32.55 7.99 12.34
N GLY A 301 -33.12 8.91 11.55
CA GLY A 301 -34.47 9.43 11.72
C GLY A 301 -35.55 8.73 10.89
N SER A 302 -35.24 7.59 10.25
CA SER A 302 -36.16 6.87 9.37
C SER A 302 -36.63 5.53 9.95
N ALA A 303 -37.63 4.91 9.31
CA ALA A 303 -38.24 3.63 9.71
C ALA A 303 -38.69 3.61 11.18
N ALA A 304 -38.07 2.81 12.05
CA ALA A 304 -38.14 3.00 13.49
C ALA A 304 -37.04 4.00 13.91
N PRO A 305 -37.36 5.31 14.01
CA PRO A 305 -36.36 6.33 14.27
C PRO A 305 -35.74 6.18 15.66
N LEU A 306 -34.53 6.70 15.84
CA LEU A 306 -33.97 6.89 17.18
C LEU A 306 -34.88 7.79 18.03
N PRO A 307 -34.85 7.63 19.36
CA PRO A 307 -35.46 8.57 20.30
C PRO A 307 -35.12 10.03 19.95
N ALA A 308 -36.09 10.93 20.10
CA ALA A 308 -35.95 12.33 19.67
C ALA A 308 -34.72 13.03 20.28
N THR A 309 -34.37 12.69 21.53
CA THR A 309 -33.18 13.20 22.22
C THR A 309 -31.88 12.75 21.56
N GLU A 310 -31.78 11.47 21.19
CA GLU A 310 -30.60 10.89 20.53
C GLU A 310 -30.50 11.31 19.07
N LEU A 311 -31.63 11.50 18.38
CA LEU A 311 -31.63 12.06 17.03
C LEU A 311 -31.19 13.54 17.02
N ALA A 312 -31.57 14.31 18.05
CA ALA A 312 -31.08 15.67 18.23
C ALA A 312 -29.58 15.69 18.55
N GLU A 313 -29.11 14.79 19.40
CA GLU A 313 -27.69 14.58 19.69
C GLU A 313 -26.91 14.26 18.40
N ALA A 314 -27.36 13.30 17.60
CA ALA A 314 -26.73 12.94 16.34
C ALA A 314 -26.60 14.13 15.36
N ARG A 315 -27.60 15.02 15.32
CA ARG A 315 -27.55 16.26 14.52
C ARG A 315 -26.46 17.20 15.01
N VAL A 316 -26.34 17.40 16.32
CA VAL A 316 -25.30 18.24 16.92
C VAL A 316 -23.91 17.68 16.62
N LEU A 317 -23.71 16.37 16.84
CA LEU A 317 -22.45 15.70 16.55
C LEU A 317 -22.05 15.84 15.07
N ALA A 318 -22.99 15.62 14.14
CA ALA A 318 -22.73 15.76 12.72
C ALA A 318 -22.38 17.20 12.29
N VAL A 319 -22.94 18.21 12.96
CA VAL A 319 -22.59 19.63 12.70
C VAL A 319 -21.20 19.97 13.23
N ALA A 320 -20.84 19.49 14.43
CA ALA A 320 -19.50 19.69 15.00
C ALA A 320 -18.43 19.07 14.09
N LEU A 321 -18.58 17.80 13.73
CA LEU A 321 -17.68 17.07 12.84
C LEU A 321 -17.53 17.79 11.48
N ARG A 322 -18.65 18.18 10.85
CA ARG A 322 -18.63 18.96 9.59
C ARG A 322 -17.82 20.26 9.66
N SER A 323 -17.70 20.82 10.85
CA SER A 323 -16.99 22.08 11.12
C SER A 323 -15.50 21.86 11.43
N GLY A 324 -15.01 20.62 11.39
CA GLY A 324 -13.61 20.26 11.66
C GLY A 324 -13.31 19.95 13.12
N ASP A 325 -14.33 19.80 13.98
CA ASP A 325 -14.18 19.36 15.36
C ASP A 325 -14.07 17.82 15.40
N ASP A 326 -12.89 17.34 15.01
CA ASP A 326 -12.58 15.94 14.69
C ASP A 326 -12.24 15.10 15.93
N ASP A 327 -13.06 15.24 16.96
CA ASP A 327 -12.91 14.43 18.17
C ASP A 327 -13.42 13.01 17.94
N ALA A 328 -12.52 12.06 18.21
CA ALA A 328 -12.76 10.63 18.13
C ALA A 328 -14.03 10.21 18.90
N GLU A 329 -14.27 10.76 20.10
CA GLU A 329 -15.43 10.40 20.93
C GLU A 329 -16.76 10.72 20.25
N ARG A 330 -16.80 11.77 19.41
CA ARG A 330 -18.00 12.14 18.64
C ARG A 330 -18.32 11.11 17.57
N THR A 331 -17.29 10.58 16.90
CA THR A 331 -17.46 9.52 15.88
C THR A 331 -17.83 8.18 16.50
N ASP A 332 -17.29 7.88 17.67
CA ASP A 332 -17.62 6.68 18.44
C ASP A 332 -19.08 6.73 18.88
N ARG A 333 -19.56 7.89 19.34
CA ARG A 333 -20.97 8.09 19.68
C ARG A 333 -21.89 7.93 18.48
N LEU A 334 -21.54 8.48 17.31
CA LEU A 334 -22.31 8.25 16.08
C LEU A 334 -22.33 6.77 15.66
N SER A 335 -21.23 6.05 15.87
CA SER A 335 -21.15 4.61 15.59
C SER A 335 -22.01 3.80 16.55
N ALA A 336 -22.07 4.17 17.83
CA ALA A 336 -22.98 3.57 18.79
C ALA A 336 -24.46 3.78 18.43
N LEU A 337 -24.83 5.01 18.04
CA LEU A 337 -26.19 5.34 17.57
C LEU A 337 -26.56 4.58 16.28
N ALA A 338 -25.59 4.38 15.38
CA ALA A 338 -25.75 3.56 14.19
C ALA A 338 -26.10 2.11 14.51
N VAL A 339 -25.36 1.47 15.45
CA VAL A 339 -25.66 0.10 15.91
C VAL A 339 -27.05 0.01 16.51
N GLN A 340 -27.40 0.98 17.36
CA GLN A 340 -28.72 1.02 17.99
C GLN A 340 -29.85 1.09 16.96
N TRP A 341 -29.71 1.98 15.97
CA TRP A 341 -30.71 2.11 14.91
C TRP A 341 -30.81 0.85 14.06
N VAL A 342 -29.70 0.21 13.67
CA VAL A 342 -29.72 -1.03 12.89
C VAL A 342 -30.37 -2.17 13.69
N THR A 343 -30.08 -2.29 14.98
CA THR A 343 -30.67 -3.31 15.85
C THR A 343 -32.18 -3.13 15.99
N ALA A 344 -32.66 -1.87 16.01
CA ALA A 344 -34.08 -1.55 16.01
C ALA A 344 -34.76 -1.75 14.64
N ASN A 345 -33.99 -1.81 13.56
CA ASN A 345 -34.46 -1.92 12.18
C ASN A 345 -33.85 -3.16 11.48
N PRO A 346 -34.14 -4.40 11.95
CA PRO A 346 -33.45 -5.60 11.48
C PRO A 346 -33.85 -6.02 10.07
N GLN A 347 -34.96 -5.52 9.52
CA GLN A 347 -35.42 -5.89 8.17
C GLN A 347 -34.69 -5.06 7.11
N PRO A 348 -33.88 -5.66 6.23
CA PRO A 348 -33.11 -4.92 5.23
C PRO A 348 -33.98 -4.03 4.35
N VAL A 349 -33.58 -2.77 4.20
CA VAL A 349 -34.23 -1.82 3.28
C VAL A 349 -33.29 -1.58 2.11
N SER A 350 -33.73 -1.85 0.88
CA SER A 350 -32.93 -1.61 -0.33
C SER A 350 -32.55 -0.12 -0.43
N LEU A 351 -31.27 0.14 -0.69
CA LEU A 351 -30.76 1.51 -0.86
C LEU A 351 -30.49 1.78 -2.36
N PRO A 352 -31.12 2.80 -2.98
CA PRO A 352 -30.72 3.25 -4.30
C PRO A 352 -29.34 3.92 -4.25
N ALA A 353 -28.65 3.97 -5.39
CA ALA A 353 -27.30 4.55 -5.47
C ALA A 353 -27.26 5.95 -4.81
N PRO A 354 -26.42 6.15 -3.77
CA PRO A 354 -26.36 7.42 -3.09
C PRO A 354 -25.67 8.50 -3.93
N ALA A 355 -25.94 9.76 -3.63
CA ALA A 355 -25.39 10.91 -4.35
C ALA A 355 -23.92 11.22 -4.04
N TYR A 356 -23.27 10.44 -3.18
CA TYR A 356 -21.85 10.55 -2.81
C TYR A 356 -21.06 9.35 -3.34
N ARG A 357 -19.79 9.57 -3.67
CA ARG A 357 -18.95 8.56 -4.34
C ARG A 357 -18.07 7.75 -3.40
N ARG A 358 -17.83 8.26 -2.19
CA ARG A 358 -16.84 7.71 -1.28
C ARG A 358 -17.23 6.33 -0.78
#